data_AF-A0A2D8XJ92-F1
#
_entry.id   AF-A0A2D8XJ92-F1
#
_cell.length_a   1.000
_cell.length_b   1.000
_cell.length_c   1.000
_cell.angle_alpha   90.00
_cell.angle_beta   90.00
_cell.angle_gamma   90.00
#
_symmetry.space_group_name_H-M   'P 1'
#
loop_
_entity.id
_entity.type
_entity.pdbx_description
1 polymer ?
#
loop_
_entity_poly.entity_id
_entity_poly.type
_entity_poly.pdbx_seq_one_letter_code
_entity_poly.pdbx_strand_id
1 'polypeptide(L)' 'MSDEKRQNPLSEAAKRALAEAAARRAKEKPEATRPRELLGREGPEPTRYGDWEHKGLISDF' A
#
# COMPACT_ATOMS: atom_id res chain seq x y z
N MET A 1 13.93 19.78 -3.67
CA MET A 1 14.04 19.71 -5.15
C MET A 1 13.60 18.30 -5.56
N SER A 2 12.35 17.95 -5.25
CA SER A 2 11.25 17.91 -6.23
C SER A 2 11.44 16.71 -7.14
N ASP A 3 10.78 15.61 -6.76
CA ASP A 3 10.62 14.41 -7.58
C ASP A 3 9.92 14.83 -8.88
N GLU A 4 10.72 15.21 -9.87
CA GLU A 4 10.30 15.48 -11.24
C GLU A 4 9.84 14.15 -11.81
N LYS A 5 8.60 13.79 -11.45
CA LYS A 5 7.84 12.68 -12.03
C LYS A 5 8.05 12.76 -13.53
N ARG A 6 8.86 11.85 -14.06
CA ARG A 6 8.90 11.53 -15.48
C ARG A 6 7.46 11.13 -15.82
N GLN A 7 6.69 12.06 -16.36
CA GLN A 7 5.31 11.84 -16.75
C GLN A 7 5.33 11.00 -18.02
N ASN A 8 5.73 9.73 -17.91
CA ASN A 8 5.38 8.77 -18.92
C ASN A 8 3.86 8.58 -18.83
N PRO A 9 3.12 8.79 -19.93
CA PRO A 9 1.69 8.52 -19.92
C PRO A 9 1.48 7.05 -19.54
N LEU A 10 0.57 6.82 -18.59
CA LEU A 10 0.19 5.47 -18.17
C LEU A 10 -0.30 4.69 -19.38
N SER A 11 0.24 3.48 -19.58
CA SER A 11 -0.25 2.57 -20.60
C SER A 11 -1.71 2.20 -20.32
N GLU A 12 -2.45 1.81 -21.35
CA GLU A 12 -3.86 1.37 -21.19
C GLU A 12 -3.98 0.19 -20.22
N ALA A 13 -2.98 -0.69 -20.19
CA ALA A 13 -2.89 -1.77 -19.20
C ALA A 13 -2.77 -1.24 -17.77
N ALA A 14 -1.94 -0.22 -17.53
CA ALA A 14 -1.80 0.40 -16.21
C ALA A 14 -3.08 1.08 -15.73
N LYS A 15 -3.82 1.74 -16.64
CA LYS A 15 -5.12 2.35 -16.32
C LYS A 15 -6.16 1.30 -15.90
N ARG A 16 -6.23 0.17 -16.62
CA ARG A 16 -7.12 -0.94 -16.28
C ARG A 16 -6.79 -1.56 -14.93
N ALA A 17 -5.50 -1.81 -14.66
CA ALA A 17 -5.05 -2.36 -13.38
C ALA A 17 -5.40 -1.44 -12.19
N LEU A 18 -5.25 -0.12 -12.37
CA LEU A 18 -5.64 0.85 -11.35
C LEU A 18 -7.15 0.88 -11.12
N ALA A 19 -7.96 0.79 -12.19
CA ALA A 19 -9.42 0.75 -12.08
C ALA A 19 -9.90 -0.51 -11.34
N GLU A 20 -9.30 -1.67 -11.62
CA GLU A 20 -9.60 -2.92 -10.93
C GLU A 20 -9.19 -2.87 -9.46
N ALA A 21 -7.99 -2.37 -9.15
CA ALA A 21 -7.53 -2.20 -7.77
C ALA A 21 -8.43 -1.24 -6.99
N ALA A 22 -8.90 -0.15 -7.62
CA ALA A 22 -9.87 0.77 -7.03
C ALA A 22 -11.22 0.07 -6.75
N ALA A 23 -11.72 -0.73 -7.70
CA ALA A 23 -12.94 -1.51 -7.52
C ALA A 23 -12.80 -2.58 -6.42
N ARG A 24 -11.60 -3.14 -6.22
CA ARG A 24 -11.30 -4.06 -5.12
C ARG A 24 -11.34 -3.35 -3.77
N ARG A 25 -10.63 -2.22 -3.64
CA ARG A 25 -10.64 -1.40 -2.40
C ARG A 25 -12.03 -0.88 -2.05
N ALA A 26 -12.86 -0.55 -3.03
CA ALA A 26 -14.24 -0.13 -2.80
C ALA A 26 -15.14 -1.26 -2.26
N LYS A 27 -14.78 -2.52 -2.53
CA LYS A 27 -15.49 -3.71 -2.04
C LYS A 27 -14.89 -4.30 -0.77
N GLU A 28 -13.65 -3.96 -0.45
CA GLU A 28 -13.03 -4.30 0.83
C GLU A 28 -13.82 -3.62 1.95
N LYS A 29 -14.29 -4.42 2.90
CA LYS A 29 -14.95 -3.90 4.10
C LYS A 29 -13.92 -3.06 4.86
N PRO A 30 -14.32 -1.92 5.47
CA PRO A 30 -13.42 -1.18 6.34
C PRO A 30 -12.85 -2.16 7.35
N GLU A 31 -11.52 -2.26 7.39
CA GLU A 31 -10.85 -3.03 8.42
C GLU A 31 -11.43 -2.59 9.76
N ALA A 32 -11.90 -3.55 10.56
CA ALA A 32 -12.45 -3.26 11.88
C ALA A 32 -11.49 -2.30 12.60
N THR A 33 -12.00 -1.23 13.20
CA THR A 33 -11.17 -0.22 13.89
C THR A 33 -10.35 -0.89 14.98
N ARG A 34 -9.14 -1.30 14.62
CA ARG A 34 -8.14 -1.81 15.55
C ARG A 34 -7.46 -0.61 16.20
N PRO A 35 -7.02 -0.73 17.47
CA PRO A 35 -6.22 0.32 18.09
C PRO A 35 -5.02 0.62 17.20
N ARG A 36 -4.79 1.92 16.95
CA ARG A 36 -3.65 2.37 16.16
C ARG A 36 -2.37 1.96 16.87
N GLU A 37 -1.46 1.37 16.13
CA GLU A 37 -0.12 1.08 16.61
C GLU A 37 0.67 2.40 16.70
N LEU A 38 1.25 2.66 17.87
CA LEU A 38 2.01 3.87 18.16
C LEU A 38 3.50 3.57 18.03
N LEU A 39 4.28 4.51 17.48
CA LEU A 39 5.73 4.40 17.27
C LEU A 39 6.19 3.30 16.29
N GLY A 40 5.26 2.62 15.60
CA GLY A 40 5.55 1.67 14.52
C GLY A 40 5.50 2.29 13.12
N ARG A 41 5.88 1.51 12.10
CA ARG A 41 5.68 1.90 10.68
C ARG A 41 4.19 2.03 10.36
N GLU A 42 3.86 2.84 9.35
CA GLU A 42 2.50 2.89 8.84
C GLU A 42 2.10 1.52 8.26
N GLY A 43 1.00 0.97 8.76
CA GLY A 43 0.50 -0.34 8.38
C GLY A 43 0.38 -1.29 9.58
N PRO A 44 -0.09 -2.52 9.34
CA PRO A 44 -0.10 -3.58 10.34
C PRO A 44 1.31 -3.90 10.83
N GLU A 45 1.50 -4.10 12.14
CA GLU A 45 2.81 -4.47 12.68
C GLU A 45 3.32 -5.78 12.04
N PRO A 46 4.51 -5.77 11.43
CA PRO A 46 5.09 -6.95 10.80
C PRO A 46 5.16 -8.18 11.70
N THR A 47 5.40 -7.98 12.99
CA THR A 47 5.60 -9.04 13.98
C THR A 47 4.28 -9.77 14.31
N ARG A 48 3.16 -9.05 14.32
CA ARG A 48 1.80 -9.55 14.57
C ARG A 48 1.18 -10.18 13.33
N TYR A 49 1.50 -9.68 12.15
CA TYR A 49 0.86 -10.08 10.89
C TYR A 49 1.76 -10.91 9.97
N GLY A 50 3.04 -11.09 10.34
CA GLY A 50 4.03 -11.83 9.55
C GLY A 50 4.46 -11.13 8.27
N ASP A 51 4.04 -9.88 8.06
CA ASP A 51 4.31 -9.10 6.85
C ASP A 51 5.41 -8.08 7.12
N TRP A 52 6.66 -8.51 6.90
CA TRP A 52 7.86 -7.68 7.01
C TRP A 52 8.17 -6.93 5.71
N GLU A 53 7.33 -7.07 4.69
CA GLU A 53 7.51 -6.43 3.40
C GLU A 53 6.90 -5.02 3.41
N HIS A 54 7.73 -4.02 3.15
CA HIS A 54 7.24 -2.67 2.85
C HIS A 54 7.78 -2.24 1.48
N LYS A 55 6.88 -2.05 0.51
CA LYS A 55 7.23 -1.68 -0.88
C LYS A 55 8.21 -2.66 -1.55
N GLY A 56 8.07 -3.97 -1.34
CA GLY A 56 8.97 -4.99 -1.91
C GLY A 56 10.30 -5.16 -1.16
N LEU A 57 10.48 -4.48 -0.03
CA LEU A 57 11.67 -4.58 0.80
C LEU A 57 11.33 -5.21 2.14
N ILE A 58 11.97 -6.35 2.44
CA ILE A 58 11.93 -6.95 3.77
C ILE A 58 12.81 -6.10 4.68
N SER A 59 12.20 -5.53 5.72
CA SER A 59 12.91 -4.74 6.74
C SER A 59 13.06 -5.60 7.99
N ASP A 60 14.29 -5.82 8.45
CA ASP A 60 14.57 -6.46 9.74
C ASP A 60 15.27 -5.43 10.65
N PHE A 61 14.64 -5.13 11.80
CA PHE A 61 14.95 -4.08 12.78
C PHE A 61 15.04 -2.62 12.29
#